data_AF-A0AAW2DJJ8-F1
#
_entry.id   AF-A0AAW2DJJ8-F1
#
_cell.length_a   1.000
_cell.length_b   1.000
_cell.length_c   1.000
_cell.angle_alpha   90.00
_cell.angle_beta   90.00
_cell.angle_gamma   90.00
#
_symmetry.space_group_name_H-M   'P 1'
#
loop_
_entity.id
_entity.type
_entity.pdbx_description
1 polymer ?
#
loop_
_entity_poly.entity_id
_entity_poly.type
_entity_poly.pdbx_seq_one_letter_code
_entity_poly.pdbx_strand_id
1 'polypeptide(L)'
;MEAIDLVFDPLKEFAKDSIHLVKRCHTLQQNVSLVTKETILKVQEDHCQDPNTIPLTQEEISNLVFKKKPGIVKGLGMRPSSSLVTTASSSSSVEYIYRLENEIIELKEARARDEEERAREQEARVKQEEVQKNILNFLRSNGYDDALTYGGGSSSS
;
A
#
# COMPACT_ATOMS: atom_id res chain seq x y z
N MET A 1 8.21 -27.58 51.49
CA MET A 1 8.24 -26.24 50.85
C MET A 1 9.56 -26.11 50.09
N GLU A 2 9.74 -26.81 48.96
CA GLU A 2 11.00 -26.70 48.16
C GLU A 2 10.80 -26.90 46.64
N ALA A 3 9.63 -27.36 46.15
CA ALA A 3 9.45 -27.61 44.72
C ALA A 3 9.06 -26.36 43.90
N ILE A 4 8.59 -25.30 44.55
CA ILE A 4 8.05 -24.11 43.87
C ILE A 4 9.17 -23.13 43.52
N ASP A 5 10.20 -23.04 44.38
CA ASP A 5 11.36 -22.17 44.18
C ASP A 5 12.25 -22.66 43.01
N LEU A 6 12.32 -23.98 42.78
CA LEU A 6 13.06 -24.58 41.66
C LEU A 6 12.48 -24.23 40.27
N VAL A 7 11.21 -23.86 40.18
CA VAL A 7 10.57 -23.44 38.91
C VAL A 7 10.49 -21.92 38.80
N PHE A 8 10.31 -21.23 39.93
CA PHE A 8 10.15 -19.78 39.94
C PHE A 8 11.47 -19.05 39.64
N ASP A 9 12.60 -19.58 40.12
CA ASP A 9 13.92 -18.95 39.92
C ASP A 9 14.41 -18.99 38.47
N PRO A 10 14.35 -20.11 37.72
CA PRO A 10 14.74 -20.13 36.31
C PRO A 10 13.87 -19.23 35.43
N LEU A 11 12.57 -19.13 35.71
CA LEU A 11 11.66 -18.25 34.97
C LEU A 11 11.96 -16.78 35.24
N LYS A 12 12.35 -16.43 36.47
CA LYS A 12 12.77 -15.08 36.84
C LYS A 12 14.10 -14.70 36.19
N GLU A 13 15.05 -15.62 36.11
CA GLU A 13 16.31 -15.39 35.37
C GLU A 13 16.07 -15.26 33.87
N PHE A 14 15.21 -16.10 33.29
CA PHE A 14 14.82 -15.97 31.88
C PHE A 14 14.15 -14.61 31.56
N ALA A 15 13.29 -14.12 32.45
CA ALA A 15 12.66 -12.81 32.30
C ALA A 15 13.70 -11.67 32.38
N LYS A 16 14.68 -11.76 33.27
CA LYS A 16 15.76 -10.76 33.36
C LYS A 16 16.65 -10.77 32.12
N ASP A 17 17.03 -11.96 31.64
CA ASP A 17 17.89 -12.13 30.48
C ASP A 17 17.22 -11.65 29.18
N SER A 18 15.94 -11.96 29.01
CA SER A 18 15.17 -11.47 27.86
C SER A 18 15.04 -9.94 27.85
N ILE A 19 14.79 -9.31 29.01
CA ILE A 19 14.78 -7.84 29.13
C ILE A 19 16.17 -7.26 28.83
N HIS A 20 17.24 -7.86 29.35
CA HIS A 20 18.60 -7.40 29.11
C HIS A 20 18.99 -7.53 27.63
N LEU A 21 18.58 -8.62 26.97
CA LEU A 21 18.80 -8.83 25.54
C LEU A 21 18.07 -7.78 24.70
N VAL A 22 16.79 -7.52 25.00
CA VAL A 22 16.00 -6.48 24.32
C VAL A 22 16.66 -5.11 24.49
N LYS A 23 17.09 -4.77 25.72
CA LYS A 23 17.78 -3.51 26.01
C LYS A 23 19.09 -3.40 25.24
N ARG A 24 19.88 -4.47 25.18
CA ARG A 24 21.13 -4.52 24.42
C ARG A 24 20.90 -4.31 22.93
N CYS A 25 19.89 -4.97 22.34
CA CYS A 25 19.53 -4.80 20.93
C CYS A 25 19.13 -3.35 20.63
N HIS A 26 18.30 -2.73 21.48
CA HIS A 26 17.89 -1.34 21.30
C HIS A 26 19.08 -0.37 21.39
N THR A 27 19.96 -0.54 22.38
CA THR A 27 21.18 0.28 22.52
C THR A 27 22.11 0.12 21.32
N LEU A 28 22.28 -1.10 20.79
CA LEU A 28 23.08 -1.33 19.59
C LEU A 28 22.46 -0.64 18.36
N GLN A 29 21.14 -0.70 18.18
CA GLN A 29 20.45 0.02 17.10
C GLN A 29 20.62 1.54 17.23
N GLN A 30 20.53 2.06 18.45
CA GLN A 30 20.70 3.49 18.72
C GLN A 30 22.14 3.95 18.46
N ASN A 31 23.14 3.20 18.92
CA ASN A 31 24.55 3.50 18.69
C ASN A 31 24.92 3.42 17.21
N VAL A 32 24.44 2.40 16.49
CA VAL A 32 24.62 2.32 15.03
C VAL A 32 23.97 3.52 14.35
N SER A 33 22.76 3.91 14.76
CA SER A 33 22.08 5.10 14.21
C SER A 33 22.88 6.39 14.43
N LEU A 34 23.43 6.59 15.64
CA LEU A 34 24.22 7.79 15.96
C LEU A 34 25.51 7.84 15.13
N VAL A 35 26.27 6.74 15.07
CA VAL A 35 27.50 6.66 14.27
C VAL A 35 27.22 6.87 12.77
N THR A 36 26.10 6.36 12.25
CA THR A 36 25.72 6.61 10.86
C THR A 36 25.35 8.07 10.60
N LYS A 37 24.72 8.76 11.57
CA LYS A 37 24.36 10.18 11.42
C LYS A 37 25.60 11.06 11.42
N GLU A 38 26.53 10.83 12.34
CA GLU A 38 27.79 11.58 12.41
C GLU A 38 28.62 11.42 11.14
N THR A 39 28.70 10.22 10.60
CA THR A 39 29.44 9.95 9.34
C THR A 39 28.78 10.58 8.12
N ILE A 40 27.45 10.59 8.03
CA ILE A 40 26.71 11.31 6.97
C ILE A 40 26.99 12.80 7.03
N LEU A 41 26.91 13.41 8.22
CA LEU A 41 27.17 14.84 8.42
C LEU A 41 28.59 15.21 7.99
N LYS A 42 29.58 14.40 8.37
CA LYS A 42 30.97 14.62 7.98
C LYS A 42 31.16 14.55 6.45
N VAL A 43 30.55 13.57 5.78
CA VAL A 43 30.61 13.44 4.32
C VAL A 43 30.01 14.66 3.62
N GLN A 44 28.92 15.20 4.16
CA GLN A 44 28.29 16.40 3.61
C GLN A 44 29.15 17.66 3.85
N GLU A 45 29.71 17.81 5.05
CA GLU A 45 30.59 18.92 5.41
C GLU A 45 31.87 18.96 4.54
N ASP A 46 32.47 17.80 4.29
CA ASP A 46 33.64 17.66 3.41
C ASP A 46 33.29 18.01 1.95
N HIS A 47 32.09 17.64 1.48
CA HIS A 47 31.65 17.90 0.12
C HIS A 47 31.22 19.36 -0.11
N CYS A 48 30.70 20.05 0.91
CA CYS A 48 30.28 21.45 0.83
C CYS A 48 31.43 22.46 0.84
N GLN A 49 32.70 22.02 0.90
CA GLN A 49 33.87 22.91 0.89
C GLN A 49 34.08 23.63 -0.45
N ASP A 50 33.58 23.09 -1.57
CA ASP A 50 33.64 23.73 -2.87
C ASP A 50 32.24 24.21 -3.31
N PRO A 51 32.01 25.53 -3.41
CA PRO A 51 30.70 26.11 -3.74
C PRO A 51 30.22 25.81 -5.16
N ASN A 52 31.10 25.30 -6.05
CA ASN A 52 30.73 24.94 -7.42
C ASN A 52 30.38 23.45 -7.59
N THR A 53 30.37 22.68 -6.50
CA THR A 53 30.04 21.25 -6.57
C THR A 53 28.53 21.01 -6.56
N ILE A 54 28.12 20.04 -7.36
CA ILE A 54 26.73 19.56 -7.40
C ILE A 54 26.47 18.80 -6.08
N PRO A 55 25.38 19.07 -5.35
CA PRO A 55 25.08 18.34 -4.12
C PRO A 55 25.08 16.82 -4.34
N LEU A 56 25.72 16.07 -3.44
CA LEU A 56 25.75 14.62 -3.52
C LEU A 56 24.32 14.05 -3.54
N THR A 57 24.12 13.09 -4.43
CA THR A 57 22.89 12.30 -4.46
C THR A 57 22.82 11.36 -3.25
N GLN A 58 21.61 10.94 -2.89
CA GLN A 58 21.40 9.99 -1.81
C GLN A 58 22.16 8.67 -1.99
N GLU A 59 22.36 8.24 -3.23
CA GLU A 59 23.13 7.03 -3.54
C GLU A 59 24.63 7.22 -3.30
N GLU A 60 25.19 8.38 -3.66
CA GLU A 60 26.59 8.70 -3.44
C GLU A 60 26.91 8.84 -1.95
N ILE A 61 26.06 9.52 -1.19
CA ILE A 61 26.18 9.60 0.28
C ILE A 61 26.14 8.20 0.89
N SER A 62 25.19 7.35 0.45
CA SER A 62 25.08 5.97 0.93
C SER A 62 26.34 5.15 0.63
N ASN A 63 26.89 5.27 -0.59
CA ASN A 63 28.11 4.57 -0.98
C ASN A 63 29.35 5.03 -0.19
N LEU A 64 29.43 6.30 0.17
CA LEU A 64 30.53 6.85 0.96
C LEU A 64 30.45 6.41 2.44
N VAL A 65 29.23 6.43 3.01
CA VAL A 65 28.99 6.11 4.43
C VAL A 65 29.05 4.61 4.69
N PHE A 66 28.38 3.81 3.85
CA PHE A 66 28.26 2.36 4.06
C PHE A 66 29.29 1.54 3.29
N LYS A 67 30.09 2.19 2.42
CA LYS A 67 30.94 1.55 1.40
C LYS A 67 30.09 0.72 0.43
N LYS A 68 30.57 0.48 -0.79
CA LYS A 68 29.94 -0.52 -1.66
C LYS A 68 30.06 -1.88 -0.95
N LYS A 69 28.94 -2.42 -0.45
CA LYS A 69 28.90 -3.77 0.12
C LYS A 69 29.26 -4.76 -0.99
N PRO A 70 30.40 -5.47 -0.92
CA PRO A 70 30.66 -6.55 -1.86
C PRO A 70 29.64 -7.66 -1.57
N GLY A 71 28.71 -7.91 -2.50
CA GLY A 71 27.80 -9.05 -2.42
C GLY A 71 26.30 -8.77 -2.47
N ILE A 72 25.84 -7.51 -2.55
CA ILE A 72 24.43 -7.22 -2.81
C ILE A 72 24.31 -6.50 -4.16
N VAL A 73 24.28 -7.30 -5.22
CA VAL A 73 23.74 -6.86 -6.50
C VAL A 73 22.22 -6.77 -6.31
N LYS A 74 21.63 -5.59 -6.53
CA LYS A 74 20.17 -5.45 -6.72
C LYS A 74 19.80 -6.31 -7.93
N GLY A 75 19.33 -7.53 -7.69
CA GLY A 75 19.01 -8.48 -8.75
C GLY A 75 19.33 -9.95 -8.47
N LEU A 76 19.97 -10.29 -7.35
CA LEU A 76 20.20 -11.70 -6.99
C LEU A 76 19.56 -11.97 -5.63
N GLY A 77 18.45 -12.72 -5.67
CA GLY A 77 17.70 -13.15 -4.50
C GLY A 77 18.64 -13.73 -3.45
N MET A 78 18.34 -13.41 -2.19
CA MET A 78 18.99 -14.02 -1.04
C MET A 78 19.03 -15.53 -1.24
N ARG A 79 20.21 -16.08 -1.50
CA ARG A 79 20.45 -17.49 -1.24
C ARG A 79 20.89 -17.58 0.21
N PRO A 80 20.06 -18.12 1.13
CA PRO A 80 20.52 -18.36 2.49
C PRO A 80 21.72 -19.31 2.45
N SER A 81 22.72 -19.00 3.27
CA SER A 81 23.95 -19.78 3.43
C SER A 81 23.65 -21.22 3.82
N SER A 82 24.26 -22.15 3.10
CA SER A 82 24.48 -23.58 3.42
C SER A 82 23.32 -24.39 4.03
N SER A 83 22.90 -25.41 3.29
CA SER A 83 21.97 -26.48 3.68
C SER A 83 20.49 -26.12 3.65
N LEU A 84 19.93 -26.04 2.45
CA LEU A 84 18.67 -26.72 2.14
C LEU A 84 18.64 -26.91 0.62
N VAL A 85 18.84 -28.15 0.17
CA VAL A 85 18.35 -28.56 -1.15
C VAL A 85 16.83 -28.49 -1.02
N THR A 86 16.26 -27.33 -1.35
CA THR A 86 14.83 -27.24 -1.62
C THR A 86 14.70 -27.64 -3.09
N THR A 87 14.34 -28.89 -3.33
CA THR A 87 13.69 -29.28 -4.59
C THR A 87 12.34 -28.58 -4.65
N ALA A 88 12.35 -27.26 -4.89
CA ALA A 88 11.13 -26.55 -5.27
C ALA A 88 10.81 -27.05 -6.68
N SER A 89 9.82 -27.93 -6.76
CA SER A 89 9.36 -28.55 -7.99
C SER A 89 8.98 -27.45 -8.99
N SER A 90 9.81 -27.22 -10.01
CA SER A 90 9.59 -26.22 -11.06
C SER A 90 8.25 -26.39 -11.79
N SER A 91 7.60 -27.55 -11.68
CA SER A 91 6.25 -27.79 -12.19
C SER A 91 5.16 -26.99 -11.46
N SER A 92 5.29 -26.81 -10.14
CA SER A 92 4.27 -26.16 -9.32
C SER A 92 4.17 -24.65 -9.57
N SER A 93 5.29 -23.99 -9.86
CA SER A 93 5.31 -22.56 -10.17
C SER A 93 4.72 -22.24 -11.54
N VAL A 94 4.89 -23.12 -12.53
CA VAL A 94 4.35 -22.90 -13.89
C VAL A 94 2.84 -23.04 -13.90
N GLU A 95 2.29 -24.08 -13.27
CA GLU A 95 0.83 -24.25 -13.13
C GLU A 95 0.18 -23.10 -12.36
N TYR A 96 0.86 -22.60 -11.33
CA TYR A 96 0.40 -21.45 -10.56
C TYR A 96 0.35 -20.18 -11.41
N ILE A 97 1.36 -19.93 -12.25
CA ILE A 97 1.38 -18.79 -13.18
C ILE A 97 0.22 -18.88 -14.17
N TYR A 98 0.01 -20.03 -14.81
CA TYR A 98 -1.10 -20.22 -15.75
C TYR A 98 -2.47 -20.00 -15.10
N ARG A 99 -2.65 -20.45 -13.85
CA ARG A 99 -3.88 -20.18 -13.10
C ARG A 99 -4.11 -18.69 -12.89
N LEU A 100 -3.09 -17.95 -12.46
CA LEU A 100 -3.20 -16.51 -12.27
C LEU A 100 -3.47 -15.77 -13.58
N GLU A 101 -2.84 -16.19 -14.68
CA GLU A 101 -3.08 -15.60 -16.00
C GLU A 101 -4.54 -15.77 -16.43
N ASN A 102 -5.12 -16.97 -16.23
CA ASN A 102 -6.53 -17.23 -16.53
C ASN A 102 -7.46 -16.39 -15.63
N GLU A 103 -7.17 -16.30 -14.33
CA GLU A 103 -7.95 -15.49 -13.40
C GLU A 103 -7.94 -14.00 -13.80
N ILE A 104 -6.79 -13.48 -14.25
CA ILE A 104 -6.68 -12.11 -14.76
C ILE A 104 -7.54 -11.89 -16.02
N ILE A 105 -7.61 -12.88 -16.91
CA ILE A 105 -8.44 -12.81 -18.13
C ILE A 105 -9.92 -12.77 -17.73
N GLU A 106 -10.36 -13.71 -16.90
CA GLU A 106 -11.76 -13.78 -16.44
C GLU A 106 -12.20 -12.50 -15.73
N LEU A 107 -11.35 -11.94 -14.85
CA LEU A 107 -11.63 -10.68 -14.16
C LEU A 107 -11.73 -9.48 -15.11
N LYS A 108 -10.93 -9.46 -16.18
CA LYS A 108 -11.01 -8.42 -17.20
C LYS A 108 -12.30 -8.52 -18.01
N GLU A 109 -12.69 -9.73 -18.40
CA GLU A 109 -13.93 -9.97 -19.14
C GLU A 109 -15.18 -9.66 -18.30
N ALA A 110 -15.18 -10.03 -17.01
CA ALA A 110 -16.24 -9.66 -16.08
C ALA A 110 -16.37 -8.13 -15.97
N ARG A 111 -15.25 -7.41 -15.78
CA ARG A 111 -15.26 -5.95 -15.72
C ARG A 111 -15.81 -5.32 -17.00
N ALA A 112 -15.42 -5.84 -18.17
CA ALA A 112 -15.91 -5.34 -19.45
C ALA A 112 -17.43 -5.51 -19.60
N ARG A 113 -17.96 -6.66 -19.17
CA ARG A 113 -19.42 -6.92 -19.17
C ARG A 113 -20.18 -5.98 -18.23
N ASP A 114 -19.68 -5.79 -17.02
CA ASP A 114 -20.29 -4.86 -16.03
C ASP A 114 -20.28 -3.41 -16.53
N GLU A 115 -19.22 -3.01 -17.24
CA GLU A 115 -19.13 -1.67 -17.83
C GLU A 115 -20.11 -1.49 -18.99
N GLU A 116 -20.27 -2.50 -19.84
CA GLU A 116 -21.27 -2.49 -20.90
C GLU A 116 -22.70 -2.45 -20.36
N GLU A 117 -23.00 -3.21 -19.30
CA GLU A 117 -24.31 -3.19 -18.64
C GLU A 117 -24.62 -1.79 -18.08
N ARG A 118 -23.69 -1.19 -17.33
CA ARG A 118 -23.84 0.18 -16.81
C ARG A 118 -24.03 1.21 -17.92
N ALA A 119 -23.36 1.04 -19.06
CA ALA A 119 -23.54 1.93 -20.21
C ALA A 119 -24.95 1.81 -20.80
N ARG A 120 -25.48 0.58 -20.94
CA ARG A 120 -26.85 0.36 -21.44
C ARG A 120 -27.90 0.91 -20.47
N GLU A 121 -27.72 0.72 -19.15
CA GLU A 121 -28.63 1.30 -18.15
C GLU A 121 -28.63 2.82 -18.20
N GLN A 122 -27.45 3.44 -18.33
CA GLN A 122 -27.34 4.89 -18.45
C GLN A 122 -28.01 5.40 -19.73
N GLU A 123 -27.84 4.72 -20.86
CA GLU A 123 -28.52 5.06 -22.11
C GLU A 123 -30.05 4.95 -21.97
N ALA A 124 -30.54 3.88 -21.32
CA ALA A 124 -31.96 3.71 -21.05
C ALA A 124 -32.53 4.83 -20.17
N ARG A 125 -31.78 5.26 -19.13
CA ARG A 125 -32.15 6.40 -18.29
C ARG A 125 -32.23 7.70 -19.09
N VAL A 126 -31.24 7.98 -19.94
CA VAL A 126 -31.24 9.18 -20.79
C VAL A 126 -32.43 9.18 -21.74
N LYS A 127 -32.75 8.05 -22.38
CA LYS A 127 -33.94 7.93 -23.24
C LYS A 127 -35.23 8.15 -22.46
N GLN A 128 -35.32 7.62 -21.24
CA GLN A 128 -36.49 7.83 -20.39
C GLN A 128 -36.65 9.31 -20.02
N GLU A 129 -35.58 10.00 -19.65
CA GLU A 129 -35.60 11.44 -19.39
C GLU A 129 -36.00 12.25 -20.62
N GLU A 130 -35.55 11.86 -21.81
CA GLU A 130 -35.93 12.49 -23.07
C GLU A 130 -37.43 12.31 -23.36
N VAL A 131 -37.98 11.10 -23.18
CA VAL A 131 -39.42 10.84 -23.30
C VAL A 131 -40.20 11.70 -22.29
N GLN A 132 -39.75 11.78 -21.04
CA GLN A 132 -40.39 12.63 -20.02
C GLN A 132 -40.37 14.11 -20.42
N LYS A 133 -39.24 14.63 -20.91
CA LYS A 133 -39.12 16.00 -21.42
C LYS A 133 -40.06 16.25 -22.60
N ASN A 134 -40.17 15.30 -23.52
CA ASN A 134 -41.06 15.39 -24.66
C ASN A 134 -42.53 15.46 -24.24
N ILE A 135 -42.95 14.63 -23.27
CA ILE A 135 -44.31 14.68 -22.71
C ILE A 135 -44.56 16.03 -22.02
N LEU A 136 -43.63 16.50 -21.21
CA LEU A 136 -43.76 17.78 -20.51
C LEU A 136 -43.89 18.94 -21.49
N ASN A 137 -43.08 18.95 -22.56
CA ASN A 137 -43.15 19.96 -23.62
C ASN A 137 -44.49 19.91 -24.37
N PHE A 138 -45.00 18.72 -24.65
CA PHE A 138 -46.32 18.56 -25.27
C PHE A 138 -47.43 19.13 -24.38
N LEU A 139 -47.43 18.83 -23.08
CA LEU A 139 -48.42 19.36 -22.14
C LEU A 139 -48.35 20.89 -22.03
N ARG A 140 -47.13 21.44 -21.94
CA ARG A 140 -46.89 22.89 -21.94
C ARG A 140 -47.44 23.56 -23.20
N SER A 141 -47.20 22.98 -24.37
CA SER A 141 -47.72 23.49 -25.65
C SER A 141 -49.25 23.45 -25.73
N ASN A 142 -49.91 22.59 -24.94
CA ASN A 142 -51.37 22.50 -24.84
C ASN A 142 -51.95 23.37 -23.71
N GLY A 143 -51.13 24.21 -23.06
CA GLY A 143 -51.58 25.14 -22.00
C GLY A 143 -51.65 24.55 -20.60
N TYR A 144 -51.12 23.35 -20.38
CA TYR A 144 -50.93 22.77 -19.05
C TYR A 144 -49.56 23.19 -18.51
N ASP A 145 -49.47 24.39 -17.94
CA ASP A 145 -48.31 24.81 -17.17
C ASP A 145 -48.36 24.24 -15.74
N ASP A 146 -47.19 23.86 -15.23
CA ASP A 146 -46.96 23.31 -13.89
C ASP A 146 -47.28 24.34 -12.81
N ALA A 147 -48.57 24.53 -12.53
CA ALA A 147 -49.08 25.24 -11.38
C ALA A 147 -49.33 24.24 -10.23
N LEU A 148 -48.28 23.56 -9.76
CA LEU A 148 -48.26 23.02 -8.39
C LEU A 148 -48.05 24.16 -7.38
N THR A 149 -48.94 25.16 -7.38
CA THR A 149 -49.20 25.98 -6.19
C THR A 149 -50.06 25.17 -5.23
N TYR A 150 -49.39 24.38 -4.39
CA TYR A 150 -50.02 23.73 -3.24
C TYR A 150 -50.39 24.82 -2.21
N GLY A 151 -51.69 25.11 -2.11
CA GLY A 151 -52.38 25.48 -0.87
C GLY A 151 -51.99 26.79 -0.16
N GLY A 152 -52.74 27.86 -0.44
CA GLY A 152 -52.90 29.01 0.45
C GLY A 152 -54.37 29.38 0.54
N GLY A 153 -55.13 28.68 1.38
CA GLY A 153 -56.56 28.93 1.59
C GLY A 153 -56.81 30.21 2.38
N SER A 154 -57.95 30.85 2.08
CA SER A 154 -58.72 31.68 3.02
C SER A 154 -60.12 31.88 2.41
N SER A 155 -60.99 30.90 2.64
CA SER A 155 -62.44 31.02 2.48
C SER A 155 -63.01 31.72 3.70
N SER A 156 -63.69 32.83 3.45
CA SER A 156 -64.38 33.70 4.40
C SER A 156 -65.57 32.99 5.06
N SER A 157 -65.73 33.18 6.37
CA SER A 157 -67.00 33.11 7.11
C SER A 157 -66.92 34.02 8.33
#